data_AF-A0A7W6V0E5-F1
#
_entry.id   AF-A0A7W6V0E5-F1
#
_cell.length_a   1.000
_cell.length_b   1.000
_cell.length_c   1.000
_cell.angle_alpha   90.00
_cell.angle_beta   90.00
_cell.angle_gamma   90.00
#
_symmetry.space_group_name_H-M   'P 1'
#
loop_
_entity.id
_entity.type
_entity.pdbx_description
1 polymer ?
#
loop_
_entity_poly.entity_id
_entity_poly.type
_entity_poly.pdbx_seq_one_letter_code
_entity_poly.pdbx_strand_id
1 'polypeptide(L)' 'QALVDNPEFSAWLEKRTPAARWGNVDELVGATVFLSGKGSSFVNGHTLYVDGGITISL' A
#
# COMPACT_ATOMS: atom_id res chain seq x y z
N GLN A 1 -13.65 6.58 -10.95
CA GLN A 1 -13.17 5.83 -9.77
C GLN A 1 -13.96 6.30 -8.55
N ALA A 2 -14.96 5.53 -8.08
CA ALA A 2 -15.98 6.08 -7.17
C ALA A 2 -15.47 6.71 -5.85
N LEU A 3 -14.36 6.23 -5.28
CA LEU A 3 -13.82 6.75 -4.01
C LEU A 3 -12.74 7.84 -4.18
N VAL A 4 -11.88 7.72 -5.20
CA VAL A 4 -10.86 8.75 -5.48
C VAL A 4 -11.52 10.05 -5.93
N ASP A 5 -12.62 9.93 -6.69
CA ASP A 5 -13.40 11.06 -7.19
C ASP A 5 -14.22 11.76 -6.08
N ASN A 6 -14.26 11.20 -4.85
CA ASN A 6 -14.87 11.83 -3.68
C ASN A 6 -13.82 12.67 -2.93
N PRO A 7 -13.92 14.02 -2.95
CA PRO A 7 -12.91 14.88 -2.33
C PRO A 7 -12.80 14.72 -0.81
N GLU A 8 -13.92 14.49 -0.12
CA GLU A 8 -13.94 14.31 1.34
C GLU A 8 -13.22 13.01 1.74
N PHE A 9 -13.47 11.94 0.98
CA PHE A 9 -12.82 10.65 1.21
C PHE A 9 -11.32 10.71 0.91
N SER A 10 -10.95 11.32 -0.22
CA SER A 10 -9.55 11.51 -0.58
C SER A 10 -8.79 12.33 0.46
N ALA A 11 -9.36 13.45 0.93
CA ALA A 11 -8.74 14.25 1.99
C ALA A 11 -8.58 13.48 3.31
N TRP A 12 -9.58 12.69 3.69
CA TRP A 12 -9.47 11.81 4.85
C TRP A 12 -8.35 10.77 4.70
N LEU A 13 -8.27 10.11 3.55
CA LEU A 13 -7.27 9.09 3.26
C LEU A 13 -5.86 9.66 3.29
N GLU A 14 -5.64 10.81 2.63
CA GLU A 14 -4.34 11.48 2.60
C GLU A 14 -3.91 11.93 4.01
N LYS A 15 -4.85 12.38 4.84
CA LYS A 15 -4.53 12.72 6.24
C LYS A 15 -4.17 11.50 7.09
N ARG A 16 -4.83 10.36 6.83
CA ARG A 16 -4.67 9.13 7.64
C ARG A 16 -3.48 8.28 7.21
N THR A 17 -3.00 8.45 5.99
CA THR A 17 -1.86 7.72 5.41
C THR A 17 -0.60 8.55 5.58
N PRO A 18 0.47 8.07 6.25
CA PRO A 18 1.74 8.79 6.39
C PRO A 18 2.35 9.28 5.09
N ALA A 19 2.21 8.51 4.01
CA ALA A 19 2.66 8.91 2.67
C ALA A 19 1.87 10.09 2.07
N ALA A 20 0.75 10.47 2.66
CA ALA A 20 -0.10 11.61 2.30
C ALA A 20 -0.57 11.63 0.85
N ARG A 21 -0.79 10.45 0.26
CA ARG A 21 -1.26 10.29 -1.11
C ARG A 21 -1.93 8.93 -1.31
N TRP A 22 -2.67 8.83 -2.40
CA TRP A 22 -3.05 7.55 -2.97
C TRP A 22 -1.81 6.80 -3.52
N GLY A 23 -1.84 5.47 -3.39
CA GLY A 23 -0.89 4.60 -4.05
C GLY A 23 -1.21 4.46 -5.54
N ASN A 24 -0.19 4.29 -6.36
CA ASN A 24 -0.33 3.83 -7.74
C ASN A 24 -0.25 2.30 -7.79
N VAL A 25 -1.02 1.67 -8.67
CA VAL A 25 -1.07 0.20 -8.79
C VAL A 25 0.31 -0.40 -9.09
N ASP A 26 1.14 0.31 -9.85
CA ASP A 26 2.51 -0.13 -10.20
C ASP A 26 3.43 -0.29 -8.98
N GLU A 27 3.13 0.39 -7.86
CA GLU A 27 3.91 0.29 -6.63
C GLU A 27 3.77 -1.08 -5.95
N LEU A 28 2.75 -1.87 -6.32
CA LEU A 28 2.58 -3.25 -5.82
C LEU A 28 3.52 -4.24 -6.53
N VAL A 29 3.95 -3.93 -7.75
CA VAL A 29 4.71 -4.86 -8.62
C VAL A 29 6.01 -5.29 -7.94
N GLY A 30 6.73 -4.36 -7.31
CA GLY A 30 8.00 -4.66 -6.62
C GLY A 30 7.82 -5.69 -5.51
N ALA A 31 6.79 -5.55 -4.68
CA ALA A 31 6.47 -6.49 -3.61
C ALA A 31 6.06 -7.85 -4.16
N THR A 32 5.23 -7.89 -5.22
CA THR A 32 4.84 -9.14 -5.89
C THR A 32 6.03 -9.87 -6.49
N VAL A 33 6.92 -9.17 -7.19
CA VAL A 33 8.14 -9.75 -7.77
C VAL A 33 9.08 -10.26 -6.68
N PHE A 34 9.26 -9.49 -5.60
CA PHE A 34 10.05 -9.94 -4.45
C PHE A 34 9.50 -11.24 -3.87
N LEU A 35 8.21 -11.30 -3.56
CA LEU A 35 7.57 -12.47 -2.96
C LEU A 35 7.56 -13.68 -3.90
N SER A 36 7.55 -13.47 -5.21
CA SER A 36 7.63 -14.54 -6.22
C SER A 36 9.07 -14.97 -6.56
N GLY A 37 10.06 -14.18 -6.15
CA GLY A 37 11.46 -14.34 -6.55
C GLY A 37 12.29 -15.17 -5.57
N LYS A 38 13.53 -15.48 -5.95
CA LYS A 38 14.48 -16.18 -5.05
C LYS A 38 14.83 -15.38 -3.80
N GLY A 39 14.62 -14.07 -3.81
CA GLY A 39 14.86 -13.17 -2.67
C GLY A 39 13.95 -13.43 -1.47
N SER A 40 12.81 -14.10 -1.67
CA SER A 40 11.87 -14.47 -0.62
C SER A 40 11.93 -15.95 -0.22
N SER A 41 12.99 -16.69 -0.60
CA SER A 41 13.06 -18.16 -0.45
C SER A 41 12.89 -18.70 0.98
N PHE A 42 13.07 -17.86 1.99
CA PHE A 42 12.85 -18.21 3.40
C PHE A 42 11.83 -17.29 4.10
N VAL A 43 11.06 -16.51 3.32
CA VAL A 43 9.94 -15.72 3.82
C VAL A 43 8.68 -16.56 3.67
N ASN A 44 8.08 -16.97 4.77
CA ASN A 44 6.88 -17.80 4.78
C ASN A 44 5.91 -17.36 5.88
N GLY A 45 4.60 -17.48 5.64
CA GLY A 45 3.55 -17.14 6.61
C GLY A 45 3.44 -15.65 6.96
N HIS A 46 4.01 -14.76 6.15
CA HIS A 46 4.01 -13.30 6.39
C HIS A 46 3.08 -12.56 5.42
N THR A 47 2.44 -11.51 5.94
CA THR A 47 1.72 -10.51 5.12
C THR A 47 2.58 -9.26 5.01
N LEU A 48 2.89 -8.85 3.78
CA LEU A 48 3.59 -7.60 3.50
C LEU A 48 2.57 -6.53 3.11
N TYR A 49 2.37 -5.54 3.99
CA TYR A 49 1.54 -4.37 3.69
C TYR A 49 2.30 -3.38 2.81
N VAL A 50 1.67 -2.96 1.70
CA VAL A 50 2.17 -1.93 0.78
C VAL A 50 1.10 -0.84 0.70
N ASP A 51 1.02 -0.02 1.74
CA ASP A 51 -0.18 0.79 2.02
C ASP A 51 0.14 2.24 2.39
N GLY A 52 1.38 2.69 2.14
CA GLY A 52 1.82 4.04 2.50
C GLY A 52 1.86 4.31 4.02
N GLY A 53 1.78 3.26 4.86
CA GLY A 53 1.84 3.34 6.31
C GLY A 53 0.49 3.50 7.01
N ILE A 54 -0.64 3.38 6.29
CA ILE A 54 -1.97 3.58 6.88
C ILE A 54 -2.25 2.57 8.01
N THR A 55 -1.81 1.32 7.89
CA THR A 55 -2.05 0.25 8.89
C THR A 55 -1.31 0.49 10.21
N ILE A 56 -0.18 1.20 10.21
CA ILE A 56 0.60 1.47 11.44
C ILE A 56 0.29 2.83 12.08
N SER A 57 -0.53 3.65 11.43
CA SER A 57 -0.90 4.96 11.93
C SER A 57 -2.01 4.83 12.98
N LEU A 58 -2.02 5.71 13.98
CA LEU A 58 -3.05 5.78 15.03
C LEU A 58 -4.34 6.41 14.49
#